data_AF-A0A952HLL2-F1
#
_entry.id   AF-A0A952HLL2-F1
#
_cell.length_a   1.000
_cell.length_b   1.000
_cell.length_c   1.000
_cell.angle_alpha   90.00
_cell.angle_beta   90.00
_cell.angle_gamma   90.00
#
_symmetry.space_group_name_H-M   'P 1'
#
loop_
_entity.id
_entity.type
_entity.pdbx_description
1 polymer ?
#
loop_
_entity_poly.entity_id
_entity_poly.type
_entity_poly.pdbx_seq_one_letter_code
_entity_poly.pdbx_strand_id
1 'polypeptide(L)' 'MKKLLIIPTLFILSCSTTKFVEKPVYVKCQVPDIQKTPKPVLNDEMSYPERLQSLLNYMFSLERENELLRKSIEVCK' A
#
# COMPACT_ATOMS: atom_id res chain seq x y z
N MET A 1 -50.36 -32.35 -54.00
CA MET A 1 -49.48 -31.18 -53.72
C MET A 1 -49.75 -30.68 -52.31
N LYS A 2 -48.77 -29.96 -51.73
CA LYS A 2 -48.73 -29.34 -50.38
C LYS A 2 -48.29 -30.27 -49.24
N LYS A 3 -46.97 -30.46 -49.14
CA LYS A 3 -46.28 -30.75 -47.88
C LYS A 3 -46.28 -29.44 -47.08
N LEU A 4 -46.94 -29.42 -45.93
CA LEU A 4 -46.99 -28.25 -45.04
C LEU A 4 -45.68 -28.20 -44.23
N LEU A 5 -44.80 -27.27 -44.57
CA LEU A 5 -43.56 -26.98 -43.87
C LEU A 5 -43.88 -26.17 -42.61
N ILE A 6 -43.80 -26.79 -41.44
CA ILE A 6 -43.88 -26.10 -40.15
C ILE A 6 -42.45 -25.79 -39.72
N ILE A 7 -42.06 -24.52 -39.88
CA ILE A 7 -40.78 -23.97 -39.43
C ILE A 7 -40.90 -23.71 -37.93
N PRO A 8 -40.08 -24.30 -37.04
CA PRO A 8 -40.06 -23.91 -35.66
C PRO A 8 -39.27 -22.60 -35.55
N THR A 9 -39.96 -21.51 -35.24
CA THR A 9 -39.34 -20.26 -34.81
C THR A 9 -38.62 -20.49 -33.49
N LEU A 10 -37.31 -20.78 -33.55
CA LEU A 10 -36.42 -20.63 -32.41
C LEU A 10 -36.30 -19.13 -32.09
N PHE A 11 -37.15 -18.67 -31.18
CA PHE A 11 -36.94 -17.43 -30.47
C PHE A 11 -35.71 -17.61 -29.58
N ILE A 12 -34.62 -16.99 -29.99
CA ILE A 12 -33.36 -16.91 -29.25
C ILE A 12 -33.61 -15.94 -28.09
N LEU A 13 -33.99 -16.45 -26.91
CA LEU A 13 -33.93 -15.69 -25.67
C LEU A 13 -32.46 -15.53 -25.27
N SER A 14 -31.79 -14.54 -25.83
CA SER A 14 -30.49 -14.08 -25.33
C SER A 14 -30.70 -13.30 -24.04
N CYS A 15 -30.80 -14.00 -22.91
CA CYS A 15 -30.72 -13.39 -21.59
C CYS A 15 -29.27 -12.95 -21.36
N SER A 16 -28.98 -11.67 -21.64
CA SER A 16 -27.71 -11.06 -21.31
C SER A 16 -27.63 -10.88 -19.79
N THR A 17 -26.97 -11.81 -19.10
CA THR A 17 -26.59 -11.63 -17.71
C THR A 17 -25.59 -10.48 -17.64
N THR A 18 -26.04 -9.32 -17.17
CA THR A 18 -25.16 -8.20 -16.85
C THR A 18 -24.21 -8.65 -15.76
N LYS A 19 -22.98 -9.01 -16.13
CA LYS A 19 -21.92 -9.30 -15.16
C LYS A 19 -21.61 -8.01 -14.42
N PHE A 20 -21.97 -7.95 -13.15
CA PHE A 20 -21.51 -6.90 -12.25
C PHE A 20 -19.98 -6.99 -12.21
N VAL A 21 -19.31 -5.98 -12.77
CA VAL A 21 -17.85 -5.84 -12.64
C VAL A 21 -17.61 -5.27 -11.25
N GLU A 22 -17.26 -6.14 -10.31
CA GLU A 22 -16.75 -5.73 -9.00
C GLU A 22 -15.43 -4.97 -9.23
N LYS A 23 -15.51 -3.64 -9.18
CA LYS A 23 -14.31 -2.81 -9.27
C LYS A 23 -13.52 -3.02 -7.97
N PRO A 24 -12.20 -3.31 -8.05
CA PRO A 24 -11.40 -3.41 -6.84
C PRO A 24 -11.44 -2.09 -6.06
N VAL A 25 -11.77 -2.17 -4.78
CA VAL A 25 -11.72 -1.02 -3.87
C VAL A 25 -10.29 -0.88 -3.38
N TYR A 26 -9.58 0.13 -3.88
CA TYR A 26 -8.24 0.45 -3.43
C TYR A 26 -8.31 1.21 -2.10
N VAL A 27 -8.12 0.49 -0.99
CA VAL A 27 -7.98 1.12 0.33
C VAL A 27 -6.59 1.75 0.39
N LYS A 28 -6.52 3.07 0.52
CA LYS A 28 -5.23 3.74 0.74
C LYS A 28 -4.83 3.58 2.20
N CYS A 29 -3.61 3.12 2.42
CA CYS A 29 -2.97 3.20 3.72
C CYS A 29 -2.91 4.64 4.21
N GLN A 30 -3.27 4.87 5.47
CA GLN A 30 -3.04 6.15 6.10
C GLN A 30 -1.53 6.34 6.23
N VAL A 31 -1.04 7.54 5.91
CA VAL A 31 0.37 7.87 6.11
C VAL A 31 0.61 7.92 7.61
N PRO A 32 1.53 7.11 8.15
CA PRO A 32 1.78 7.10 9.58
C PRO A 32 2.42 8.42 10.03
N ASP A 33 1.94 8.96 11.15
CA ASP A 33 2.51 10.15 11.78
C ASP A 33 3.73 9.77 12.63
N ILE A 34 4.84 9.49 11.97
CA ILE A 34 6.12 9.15 12.61
C ILE A 34 7.06 10.34 12.45
N GLN A 35 7.46 10.92 13.57
CA GLN A 35 8.42 12.03 13.58
C GLN A 35 9.78 11.56 13.07
N LYS A 36 10.37 12.34 12.18
CA LYS A 36 11.70 12.10 11.65
C LYS A 36 12.76 12.40 12.69
N THR A 37 13.75 11.52 12.80
CA THR A 37 14.92 11.75 13.64
C THR A 37 15.73 12.93 13.09
N PRO A 38 15.97 13.99 13.86
CA PRO A 38 16.78 15.11 13.41
C PRO A 38 18.25 14.70 13.31
N LYS A 39 18.91 15.11 12.22
CA LYS A 39 20.34 14.87 12.04
C LYS A 39 21.14 15.69 13.08
N PRO A 40 22.12 15.08 13.77
CA PRO A 40 22.94 15.81 14.74
C PRO A 40 23.80 16.85 14.02
N VAL A 41 23.98 17.99 14.68
CA VAL A 41 24.96 18.99 14.28
C VAL A 41 26.29 18.60 14.93
N LEU A 42 27.29 18.31 14.12
CA LEU A 42 28.64 18.02 14.60
C LEU A 42 29.49 19.28 14.39
N ASN A 43 30.07 19.80 15.47
CA ASN A 43 30.99 20.92 15.43
C ASN A 43 32.44 20.40 15.38
N ASP A 44 33.31 21.15 14.72
CA ASP A 44 34.74 20.86 14.65
C ASP A 44 35.49 21.07 15.97
N GLU A 45 34.89 21.78 16.91
CA GLU A 45 35.41 21.95 18.28
C GLU A 45 35.13 20.74 19.18
N MET A 46 34.21 19.83 18.78
CA MET A 46 33.88 18.65 19.58
C MET A 46 35.05 17.67 19.63
N SER A 47 35.28 17.12 20.81
CA SER A 47 36.23 16.02 20.99
C SER A 47 35.75 14.76 20.25
N TYR A 48 36.69 13.89 19.91
CA TYR A 48 36.37 12.64 19.22
C TYR A 48 35.31 11.79 19.96
N PRO A 49 35.40 11.57 21.30
CA PRO A 49 34.39 10.81 22.03
C PRO A 49 32.99 11.44 21.97
N GLU A 50 32.89 12.77 22.03
CA GLU A 50 31.61 13.48 21.95
C GLU A 50 30.97 13.34 20.57
N ARG A 51 31.78 13.44 19.50
CA ARG A 51 31.28 13.21 18.13
C ARG A 51 30.78 11.79 17.97
N LEU A 52 31.55 10.82 18.46
CA LEU A 52 31.17 9.40 18.41
C LEU A 52 29.87 9.16 19.17
N GLN A 53 29.73 9.71 20.38
CA GLN A 53 28.51 9.58 21.17
C GLN A 53 27.29 10.20 20.46
N SER A 54 27.45 11.38 19.86
CA SER A 54 26.37 12.03 19.10
C SER A 54 25.92 11.19 17.90
N LEU A 55 26.87 10.59 17.17
CA LEU A 55 26.58 9.70 16.05
C LEU A 55 25.89 8.41 16.49
N LEU A 56 26.34 7.79 17.59
CA LEU A 56 25.72 6.58 18.14
C LEU A 56 24.28 6.85 18.59
N ASN A 57 24.05 7.96 19.29
CA ASN A 57 22.71 8.35 19.72
C ASN A 57 21.75 8.59 18.54
N TYR A 58 22.27 9.21 17.47
CA TYR A 58 21.50 9.41 16.24
C TYR A 58 21.17 8.08 15.56
N MET A 59 22.13 7.16 15.48
CA MET A 59 21.93 5.82 14.92
C MET A 59 20.83 5.05 15.66
N PHE A 60 20.87 5.00 16.98
CA PHE A 60 19.83 4.32 17.77
C PHE A 60 18.44 4.95 17.59
N SER A 61 18.37 6.26 17.41
CA SER A 61 17.11 6.96 17.15
C SER A 61 16.54 6.60 15.78
N LEU A 62 17.40 6.51 14.75
CA LEU A 62 17.02 6.04 13.42
C LEU A 62 16.54 4.58 13.41
N GLU A 63 17.18 3.70 14.19
CA GLU A 63 16.74 2.31 14.32
C GLU A 63 15.31 2.22 14.86
N ARG A 64 15.01 3.03 15.89
CA ARG A 64 13.66 3.12 16.46
C ARG A 64 12.64 3.67 15.47
N GLU A 65 12.99 4.72 14.72
CA GLU A 65 12.14 5.27 13.67
C GLU A 65 11.84 4.21 12.60
N ASN A 66 12.85 3.45 12.18
CA ASN A 66 12.70 2.37 11.20
C ASN A 66 11.77 1.25 11.71
N GLU A 67 11.91 0.87 12.99
CA GLU A 67 11.02 -0.11 13.62
C GLU A 67 9.56 0.34 13.60
N LEU A 68 9.30 1.61 13.97
CA LEU A 68 7.94 2.18 13.93
C LEU A 68 7.37 2.22 12.52
N LEU A 69 8.19 2.63 11.54
CA LEU A 69 7.80 2.65 10.13
C LEU A 69 7.43 1.24 9.65
N ARG A 70 8.24 0.22 9.98
CA ARG A 70 7.94 -1.17 9.63
C ARG A 70 6.64 -1.67 10.25
N LYS A 71 6.41 -1.41 11.54
CA LYS A 71 5.16 -1.76 12.22
C LYS A 71 3.95 -1.11 11.55
N SER A 72 4.06 0.17 11.16
CA SER A 72 2.97 0.87 10.49
C SER A 72 2.62 0.30 9.10
N ILE A 73 3.63 -0.19 8.37
CA ILE A 73 3.43 -0.86 7.08
C ILE A 73 2.76 -2.21 7.29
N GLU A 74 3.14 -2.94 8.34
CA GLU A 74 2.56 -4.26 8.65
C GLU A 74 1.07 -4.18 8.98
N VAL A 75 0.63 -3.18 9.76
CA VAL A 75 -0.80 -2.92 10.05
C VAL A 75 -1.61 -2.67 8.78
N CYS A 76 -0.94 -2.29 7.69
CA CYS A 76 -1.57 -1.89 6.45
C CYS A 76 -1.60 -2.99 5.37
N LYS A 77 -1.02 -4.16 5.66
CA LYS A 77 -1.18 -5.38 4.85
C LYS A 77 -2.48 -6.09 5.19
#